data_AF-A0A401PZB6-F1
#
_entry.id   AF-A0A401PZB6-F1
#
_cell.length_a   1.000
_cell.length_b   1.000
_cell.length_c   1.000
_cell.angle_alpha   90.00
_cell.angle_beta   90.00
_cell.angle_gamma   90.00
#
_symmetry.space_group_name_H-M   'P 1'
#
loop_
_entity.id
_entity.type
_entity.pdbx_description
1 polymer ?
#
loop_
_entity_poly.entity_id
_entity_poly.type
_entity_poly.pdbx_seq_one_letter_code
_entity_poly.pdbx_strand_id
1 'polypeptide(L)' 'MEWFTVYEHYRRAQCSVSELVVGNEYFFRVFTENMCGLSDEACQSKDSVYIQKP' A
#
# COMPACT_ATOMS: atom_id res chain seq x y z
N MET A 1 -7.46 -12.69 0.74
CA MET A 1 -6.50 -11.57 0.64
C MET A 1 -7.00 -10.50 1.59
N GLU A 2 -6.19 -10.11 2.56
CA GLU A 2 -6.57 -9.14 3.60
C GLU A 2 -5.77 -7.85 3.39
N TRP A 3 -6.41 -6.70 3.62
CA TRP A 3 -5.80 -5.39 3.42
C TRP A 3 -5.55 -4.70 4.76
N PHE A 4 -4.35 -4.14 4.92
CA PHE A 4 -3.95 -3.40 6.10
C PHE A 4 -3.60 -1.96 5.72
N THR A 5 -4.06 -0.99 6.52
CA THR A 5 -3.73 0.43 6.34
C THR A 5 -2.38 0.72 6.99
N VAL A 6 -1.38 1.10 6.18
CA VAL A 6 -0.05 1.53 6.67
C VAL A 6 -0.04 3.02 6.98
N TYR A 7 -0.65 3.81 6.08
CA TYR A 7 -0.81 5.25 6.24
C TYR A 7 -2.26 5.63 5.97
N GLU A 8 -2.87 6.38 6.88
CA GLU A 8 -4.25 6.86 6.72
C GLU A 8 -4.27 8.17 5.91
N HIS A 9 -3.48 9.18 6.33
CA HIS A 9 -3.33 10.44 5.59
C HIS A 9 -1.86 10.71 5.29
N TYR A 10 -1.53 10.88 4.01
CA TYR A 10 -0.15 11.09 3.59
C TYR A 10 -0.07 12.00 2.36
N ARG A 11 0.76 13.04 2.44
CA ARG A 11 0.76 14.15 1.45
C ARG A 11 1.70 13.94 0.26
N ARG A 12 2.70 13.07 0.36
CA ARG A 12 3.68 12.88 -0.72
C ARG A 12 3.19 11.79 -1.67
N ALA A 13 3.52 11.92 -2.95
CA ALA A 13 3.28 10.88 -3.96
C ALA A 13 4.25 9.68 -3.86
N GLN A 14 5.02 9.56 -2.76
CA GLN A 14 5.95 8.46 -2.49
C GLN A 14 5.95 8.11 -1.00
N CYS A 15 5.83 6.84 -0.66
CA CYS A 15 5.95 6.35 0.71
C CYS A 15 6.85 5.11 0.78
N SER A 16 7.27 4.76 1.99
CA SER A 16 8.04 3.54 2.25
C SER A 16 7.29 2.72 3.29
N VAL A 17 7.01 1.46 2.99
CA VAL A 17 6.37 0.53 3.93
C VAL A 17 7.46 -0.33 4.58
N SER A 18 7.55 -0.27 5.91
CA SER A 18 8.50 -1.04 6.70
C SER A 18 7.83 -2.19 7.45
N GLU A 19 8.63 -3.01 8.16
CA GLU A 19 8.14 -4.09 9.04
C GLU A 19 7.32 -5.17 8.33
N LEU A 20 7.58 -5.38 7.04
CA LEU A 20 7.02 -6.49 6.29
C LEU A 20 7.59 -7.82 6.79
N VAL A 21 6.72 -8.81 6.98
CA VAL A 21 7.11 -10.16 7.39
C VAL A 21 7.87 -10.85 6.26
N VAL A 22 9.07 -11.33 6.56
CA VAL A 22 9.91 -12.10 5.63
C VAL A 22 9.24 -13.42 5.26
N GLY A 23 9.29 -13.79 3.98
CA GLY A 23 8.65 -14.99 3.44
C GLY A 23 7.19 -14.80 3.00
N ASN A 24 6.64 -13.59 3.16
CA ASN A 24 5.33 -13.24 2.64
C ASN A 24 5.44 -12.54 1.27
N GLU A 25 4.34 -12.62 0.54
CA GLU A 25 4.11 -11.90 -0.70
C GLU A 25 3.05 -10.82 -0.50
N TYR A 26 3.32 -9.61 -1.00
CA TYR A 26 2.47 -8.44 -0.79
C TYR A 26 2.06 -7.80 -2.12
N PHE A 27 0.83 -7.30 -2.14
CA PHE A 27 0.39 -6.26 -3.07
C PHE A 27 0.20 -4.98 -2.29
N PHE A 28 0.36 -3.84 -2.97
CA PHE A 28 0.09 -2.52 -2.38
C PHE A 28 -1.07 -1.87 -3.10
N ARG A 29 -1.82 -1.04 -2.37
CA ARG A 29 -2.84 -0.19 -2.99
C ARG A 29 -2.87 1.18 -2.34
N VAL A 30 -3.27 2.18 -3.09
CA VAL A 30 -3.42 3.56 -2.63
C VAL A 30 -4.77 4.12 -3.05
N PHE A 31 -5.34 4.97 -2.20
CA PHE A 31 -6.47 5.82 -2.53
C PHE A 31 -5.97 7.26 -2.64
N THR A 32 -6.57 8.05 -3.52
CA THR A 32 -6.36 9.49 -3.53
C THR A 32 -7.41 10.14 -2.63
N GLU A 33 -7.05 11.25 -1.97
CA GLU A 33 -7.95 11.96 -1.06
C GLU A 33 -8.00 13.44 -1.43
N ASN A 34 -9.20 14.02 -1.43
CA ASN A 34 -9.40 15.47 -1.51
C ASN A 34 -10.52 15.90 -0.54
N MET A 35 -10.99 17.16 -0.63
CA MET A 35 -12.03 17.69 0.26
C MET A 35 -13.38 16.95 0.17
N CYS A 36 -13.62 16.19 -0.91
CA CYS A 36 -14.81 15.36 -1.09
C CYS A 36 -14.65 13.94 -0.50
N GLY A 37 -13.44 13.56 -0.07
CA GLY A 37 -13.13 12.24 0.46
C GLY A 37 -12.16 11.45 -0.42
N LEU A 38 -12.19 10.12 -0.25
CA LEU A 38 -11.34 9.16 -0.97
C LEU A 38 -11.87 8.90 -2.39
N SER A 39 -10.99 8.44 -3.27
CA SER A 39 -11.38 7.84 -4.55
C SER A 39 -12.24 6.59 -4.35
N ASP A 40 -13.20 6.35 -5.26
CA ASP A 40 -14.08 5.17 -5.21
C ASP A 40 -13.30 3.86 -5.35
N GLU A 41 -12.22 3.87 -6.15
CA GLU A 41 -11.35 2.72 -6.39
C GLU A 41 -9.92 3.00 -5.92
N ALA A 42 -9.24 1.93 -5.50
CA ALA A 42 -7.82 1.97 -5.17
C ALA A 42 -6.97 1.66 -6.41
N CYS A 43 -5.88 2.40 -6.59
CA CYS A 43 -4.84 1.99 -7.53
C CYS A 43 -3.94 0.93 -6.87
N GLN A 44 -3.81 -0.24 -7.49
CA GLN A 44 -3.00 -1.35 -6.97
C GLN A 44 -1.64 -1.42 -7.67
N SER A 45 -0.64 -1.98 -6.99
CA SER A 45 0.62 -2.34 -7.63
C SER A 45 0.35 -3.34 -8.75
N LYS A 46 1.06 -3.17 -9.88
CA LYS A 46 0.89 -4.04 -11.04
C LYS A 46 1.25 -5.49 -10.72
N ASP A 47 2.35 -5.66 -9.99
CA ASP A 47 2.89 -6.95 -9.60
C ASP A 47 2.96 -7.03 -8.07
N SER A 48 3.04 -8.26 -7.57
CA SER A 48 3.35 -8.54 -6.17
C SER A 48 4.85 -8.40 -5.90
N VAL A 49 5.20 -8.27 -4.62
CA VAL A 49 6.58 -8.38 -4.15
C VAL A 49 6.70 -9.47 -3.09
N TYR A 50 7.64 -10.40 -3.29
CA TYR A 50 8.01 -11.40 -2.29
C TYR A 50 9.16 -10.90 -1.44
N ILE A 51 9.00 -10.90 -0.12
CA ILE A 51 10.04 -10.45 0.81
C ILE A 51 11.00 -11.59 1.08
N GLN A 52 12.13 -11.56 0.37
CA GLN A 52 13.17 -12.58 0.47
C GLN A 52 13.87 -12.54 1.83
N LYS A 53 14.32 -13.72 2.29
CA LYS A 53 15.30 -13.79 3.37
C LYS A 53 16.64 -13.22 2.85
N PRO A 54 17.38 -12.48 3.69
CA PRO A 54 18.76 -12.08 3.36
C PRO A 54 19.64 -13.28 3.01
#